data_AF-A0A327M6C1-F1
#
_entry.id   AF-A0A327M6C1-F1
#
_cell.length_a   1.000
_cell.length_b   1.000
_cell.length_c   1.000
_cell.angle_alpha   90.00
_cell.angle_beta   90.00
_cell.angle_gamma   90.00
#
_symmetry.space_group_name_H-M   'P 1'
#
loop_
_entity.id
_entity.type
_entity.pdbx_description
1 polymer ?
#
loop_
_entity_poly.entity_id
_entity_poly.type
_entity_poly.pdbx_seq_one_letter_code
_entity_poly.pdbx_strand_id
1 'polypeptide(L)'
;MSSRLRLLPLALLLLAGFSPPPEAQRAVPGGRAGFIADGAGGCWIWVGGLPANAEGLAGSWTGPCPEGPAEGEGRAVTTWREAGREKQMVYEGALQAGKAEGKGRLSHYEGGRLVVQEEGAYHDDRFTGGRFMIPGAGLVYEGGWFLSGPHGEGRLEVDGRVFEGKWELGCLRSGDAWIAFTRPPKTCDSPAT
;
A
#
# COMPACT_ATOMS: atom_id res chain seq x y z
N MET A 1 20.14 -59.68 31.67
CA MET A 1 18.97 -59.33 30.83
C MET A 1 18.00 -58.54 31.70
N SER A 2 17.93 -57.22 31.52
CA SER A 2 16.84 -56.52 30.79
C SER A 2 15.87 -55.92 31.82
N SER A 3 15.40 -54.69 31.82
CA SER A 3 15.47 -53.57 30.89
C SER A 3 15.25 -52.30 31.74
N ARG A 4 16.09 -51.26 31.58
CA ARG A 4 15.78 -49.94 32.15
C ARG A 4 14.89 -49.21 31.15
N LEU A 5 13.61 -49.09 31.48
CA LEU A 5 12.64 -48.33 30.69
C LEU A 5 13.05 -46.85 30.70
N ARG A 6 13.65 -46.36 29.61
CA ARG A 6 13.98 -44.95 29.42
C ARG A 6 12.71 -44.23 28.96
N LEU A 7 12.10 -43.45 29.84
CA LEU A 7 11.08 -42.47 29.50
C LEU A 7 11.73 -41.38 28.63
N LEU A 8 11.41 -41.34 27.35
CA LEU A 8 11.75 -40.23 26.45
C LEU A 8 10.84 -39.04 26.78
N PRO A 9 11.37 -37.82 26.96
CA PRO A 9 10.54 -36.65 27.16
C PRO A 9 9.76 -36.38 25.86
N LEU A 10 8.43 -36.33 25.98
CA LEU A 10 7.54 -35.93 24.90
C LEU A 10 7.80 -34.45 24.63
N ALA A 11 8.61 -34.13 23.61
CA ALA A 11 8.79 -32.76 23.16
C ALA A 11 7.46 -32.26 22.63
N LEU A 12 6.82 -31.36 23.38
CA LEU A 12 5.65 -30.61 22.93
C LEU A 12 6.12 -29.72 21.77
N LEU A 13 5.97 -30.19 20.53
CA LEU A 13 6.10 -29.37 19.34
C LEU A 13 5.03 -28.27 19.45
N LEU A 14 5.41 -27.10 19.95
CA LEU A 14 4.66 -25.87 19.74
C LEU A 14 4.58 -25.71 18.23
N LEU A 15 3.45 -26.12 17.65
CA LEU A 15 3.05 -25.62 16.35
C LEU A 15 3.09 -24.11 16.49
N ALA A 16 4.07 -23.46 15.85
CA ALA A 16 4.10 -22.01 15.72
C ALA A 16 2.82 -21.62 14.98
N GLY A 17 1.75 -21.45 15.75
CA GLY A 17 0.41 -21.25 15.24
C GLY A 17 0.40 -19.93 14.52
N PHE A 18 -0.03 -19.97 13.27
CA PHE A 18 -0.41 -18.83 12.45
C PHE A 18 -1.29 -17.88 13.26
N SER A 19 -0.67 -16.93 13.96
CA SER A 19 -1.39 -16.03 14.84
C SER A 19 -1.96 -14.94 13.95
N PRO A 20 -3.28 -14.77 13.87
CA PRO A 20 -3.84 -13.67 13.11
C PRO A 20 -3.46 -12.33 13.78
N PRO A 21 -3.49 -11.21 13.05
CA PRO A 21 -3.29 -9.90 13.66
C PRO A 21 -4.29 -9.68 14.81
N PRO A 22 -3.91 -8.95 15.88
CA PRO A 22 -4.84 -8.57 16.94
C PRO A 22 -6.05 -7.85 16.35
N GLU A 23 -7.24 -8.14 16.85
CA GLU A 23 -8.50 -7.62 16.28
C GLU A 23 -8.51 -6.09 16.16
N ALA A 24 -7.98 -5.39 17.17
CA ALA A 24 -7.86 -3.93 17.19
C ALA A 24 -6.99 -3.37 16.05
N GLN A 25 -6.05 -4.17 15.52
CA GLN A 25 -5.13 -3.77 14.47
C GLN A 25 -5.54 -4.26 13.08
N ARG A 26 -6.61 -5.04 12.96
CA ARG A 26 -7.10 -5.54 11.66
C ARG A 26 -7.68 -4.42 10.81
N ALA A 27 -7.50 -4.54 9.49
CA ALA A 27 -8.14 -3.66 8.52
C ALA A 27 -9.67 -3.78 8.61
N VAL A 28 -10.36 -2.65 8.45
CA VAL A 28 -11.83 -2.59 8.37
C VAL A 28 -12.20 -1.81 7.11
N PRO A 29 -12.74 -2.47 6.06
CA PRO A 29 -13.26 -1.80 4.88
C PRO A 29 -14.16 -0.60 5.20
N GLY A 30 -13.86 0.56 4.61
CA GLY A 30 -14.56 1.83 4.84
C GLY A 30 -14.38 2.45 6.23
N GLY A 31 -13.63 1.80 7.10
CA GLY A 31 -13.34 2.26 8.45
C GLY A 31 -11.87 2.66 8.59
N ARG A 32 -11.04 1.70 8.99
CA ARG A 32 -9.62 1.92 9.30
C ARG A 32 -8.71 1.06 8.43
N ALA A 33 -7.56 1.62 8.08
CA ALA A 33 -6.42 0.83 7.64
C ALA A 33 -5.98 -0.12 8.75
N GLY A 34 -5.34 -1.22 8.38
CA GLY A 34 -4.84 -2.20 9.35
C GLY A 34 -4.27 -3.44 8.69
N PHE A 35 -3.98 -4.45 9.50
CA PHE A 35 -3.39 -5.69 9.05
C PHE A 35 -4.41 -6.70 8.50
N ILE A 36 -3.98 -7.43 7.48
CA ILE A 36 -4.57 -8.70 7.03
C ILE A 36 -3.53 -9.80 7.12
N ALA A 37 -3.97 -11.05 7.24
CA ALA A 37 -3.09 -12.21 7.12
C ALA A 37 -2.95 -12.63 5.65
N ASP A 38 -1.77 -13.15 5.28
CA ASP A 38 -1.43 -13.64 3.94
C ASP A 38 -2.08 -14.99 3.55
N GLY A 39 -2.84 -15.61 4.48
CA GLY A 39 -3.54 -16.87 4.28
C GLY A 39 -2.66 -18.13 4.09
N ALA A 40 -1.33 -17.98 4.07
CA ALA A 40 -0.38 -19.07 3.82
C ALA A 40 0.59 -19.24 4.99
N GLY A 41 1.43 -18.23 5.22
CA GLY A 41 2.47 -18.21 6.26
C GLY A 41 2.02 -17.56 7.57
N GLY A 42 0.83 -16.96 7.60
CA GLY A 42 0.34 -16.15 8.71
C GLY A 42 0.98 -14.77 8.78
N CYS A 43 1.70 -14.34 7.73
CA CYS A 43 2.33 -13.02 7.69
C CYS A 43 1.29 -11.90 7.66
N TRP A 44 1.56 -10.80 8.36
CA TRP A 44 0.65 -9.66 8.44
C TRP A 44 1.10 -8.53 7.51
N ILE A 45 0.20 -8.12 6.63
CA ILE A 45 0.43 -7.06 5.66
C ILE A 45 -0.51 -5.91 6.01
N TRP A 46 0.03 -4.70 6.09
CA TRP A 46 -0.77 -3.50 6.29
C TRP A 46 -1.48 -3.12 4.99
N VAL A 47 -2.76 -2.80 5.08
CA VAL A 47 -3.60 -2.43 3.95
C VAL A 47 -4.45 -1.21 4.32
N GLY A 48 -4.35 -0.17 3.50
CA GLY A 48 -5.15 1.06 3.60
C GLY A 48 -6.11 1.26 2.42
N GLY A 49 -6.95 2.30 2.52
CA GLY A 49 -7.74 2.79 1.39
C GLY A 49 -8.89 1.89 0.91
N LEU A 50 -9.30 0.89 1.69
CA LEU A 50 -10.39 -0.02 1.30
C LEU A 50 -11.76 0.66 1.41
N PRO A 51 -12.63 0.60 0.38
CA PRO A 51 -13.98 1.15 0.44
C PRO A 51 -14.90 0.31 1.34
N ALA A 52 -16.00 0.91 1.84
CA ALA A 52 -16.91 0.27 2.81
C ALA A 52 -17.57 -1.02 2.29
N ASN A 53 -17.77 -1.11 0.99
CA ASN A 53 -18.35 -2.24 0.29
C ASN A 53 -17.29 -3.19 -0.30
N ALA A 54 -16.05 -3.13 0.20
CA ALA A 54 -15.04 -4.13 -0.17
C ALA A 54 -15.38 -5.49 0.44
N GLU A 55 -15.42 -6.52 -0.39
CA GLU A 55 -15.78 -7.88 -0.02
C GLU A 55 -14.66 -8.87 -0.38
N GLY A 56 -14.55 -9.96 0.39
CA GLY A 56 -13.59 -11.03 0.09
C GLY A 56 -12.12 -10.58 0.11
N LEU A 57 -11.78 -9.68 1.03
CA LEU A 57 -10.41 -9.19 1.23
C LEU A 57 -9.46 -10.36 1.54
N ALA A 58 -8.39 -10.49 0.74
CA ALA A 58 -7.35 -11.50 0.91
C ALA A 58 -5.98 -10.89 0.61
N GLY A 59 -4.94 -11.46 1.24
CA GLY A 59 -3.55 -11.03 1.10
C GLY A 59 -2.63 -12.19 0.71
N SER A 60 -1.46 -11.89 0.16
CA SER A 60 -0.32 -12.81 0.10
C SER A 60 1.00 -12.03 0.20
N TRP A 61 2.03 -12.64 0.81
CA TRP A 61 3.37 -12.08 0.94
C TRP A 61 4.41 -13.14 0.56
N THR A 62 5.47 -12.73 -0.14
CA THR A 62 6.55 -13.64 -0.54
C THR A 62 7.79 -13.57 0.33
N GLY A 63 7.91 -12.55 1.18
CA GLY A 63 9.06 -12.34 2.06
C GLY A 63 8.88 -13.00 3.44
N PRO A 64 9.82 -12.76 4.37
CA PRO A 64 9.74 -13.27 5.73
C PRO A 64 8.75 -12.50 6.62
N CYS A 65 8.38 -13.11 7.75
CA CYS A 65 7.58 -12.50 8.81
C CYS A 65 7.86 -13.15 10.19
N PRO A 66 9.07 -12.98 10.75
CA PRO A 66 9.51 -13.74 11.93
C PRO A 66 8.63 -13.53 13.17
N GLU A 67 8.03 -12.35 13.31
CA GLU A 67 7.24 -11.95 14.48
C GLU A 67 5.75 -11.70 14.13
N GLY A 68 5.30 -12.15 12.96
CA GLY A 68 3.95 -11.91 12.45
C GLY A 68 3.90 -10.85 11.35
N PRO A 69 4.24 -9.57 11.61
CA PRO A 69 4.35 -8.56 10.56
C PRO A 69 5.34 -8.95 9.46
N ALA A 70 4.97 -8.64 8.22
CA ALA A 70 5.83 -8.86 7.07
C ALA A 70 7.06 -7.93 7.09
N GLU A 71 8.22 -8.49 6.78
CA GLU A 71 9.51 -7.80 6.86
C GLU A 71 10.34 -8.03 5.60
N GLY A 72 11.22 -7.08 5.30
CA GLY A 72 12.21 -7.18 4.22
C GLY A 72 11.61 -7.12 2.81
N GLU A 73 12.43 -7.46 1.83
CA GLU A 73 12.07 -7.43 0.41
C GLU A 73 11.05 -8.52 0.06
N GLY A 74 10.08 -8.17 -0.78
CA GLY A 74 9.14 -9.14 -1.32
C GLY A 74 8.06 -8.51 -2.17
N ARG A 75 7.02 -9.31 -2.41
CA ARG A 75 5.85 -8.93 -3.18
C ARG A 75 4.59 -9.20 -2.37
N ALA A 76 3.87 -8.13 -2.05
CA ALA A 76 2.56 -8.21 -1.41
C ALA A 76 1.46 -8.12 -2.47
N VAL A 77 0.47 -8.99 -2.38
CA VAL A 77 -0.76 -8.89 -3.17
C VAL A 77 -1.93 -8.78 -2.22
N THR A 78 -2.78 -7.79 -2.44
CA THR A 78 -4.07 -7.69 -1.78
C THR A 78 -5.16 -7.71 -2.83
N THR A 79 -6.18 -8.54 -2.66
CA THR A 79 -7.35 -8.62 -3.55
C THR A 79 -8.63 -8.41 -2.77
N TRP A 80 -9.62 -7.79 -3.42
CA TRP A 80 -10.97 -7.67 -2.92
C TRP A 80 -11.94 -7.50 -4.10
N ARG A 81 -13.24 -7.58 -3.80
CA ARG A 81 -14.31 -7.24 -4.74
C ARG A 81 -14.99 -5.96 -4.33
N GLU A 82 -15.39 -5.17 -5.30
CA GLU A 82 -16.23 -3.99 -5.14
C GLU A 82 -17.32 -4.04 -6.21
N ALA A 83 -18.59 -4.04 -5.79
CA ALA A 83 -19.73 -4.18 -6.70
C ALA A 83 -19.59 -5.34 -7.72
N GLY A 84 -19.09 -6.50 -7.24
CA GLY A 84 -18.87 -7.70 -8.05
C GLY A 84 -17.63 -7.68 -8.96
N ARG A 85 -16.85 -6.59 -8.99
CA ARG A 85 -15.62 -6.48 -9.78
C ARG A 85 -14.39 -6.72 -8.92
N GLU A 86 -13.45 -7.50 -9.45
CA GLU A 86 -12.17 -7.75 -8.78
C GLU A 86 -11.25 -6.52 -8.87
N LYS A 87 -10.66 -6.20 -7.71
CA LYS A 87 -9.64 -5.18 -7.52
C LYS A 87 -8.41 -5.83 -6.91
N GLN A 88 -7.24 -5.32 -7.25
CA GLN A 88 -5.98 -5.83 -6.74
C GLN A 88 -4.98 -4.69 -6.49
N MET A 89 -4.28 -4.76 -5.37
CA MET A 89 -3.06 -4.00 -5.11
C MET A 89 -1.88 -4.95 -5.14
N VAL A 90 -0.82 -4.58 -5.86
CA VAL A 90 0.45 -5.29 -5.89
C VAL A 90 1.53 -4.32 -5.44
N TYR A 91 2.16 -4.60 -4.31
CA TYR A 91 3.34 -3.89 -3.85
C TYR A 91 4.58 -4.76 -4.03
N GLU A 92 5.63 -4.16 -4.59
CA GLU A 92 6.95 -4.78 -4.76
C GLU A 92 8.00 -3.86 -4.15
N GLY A 93 8.69 -4.35 -3.13
CA GLY A 93 9.66 -3.59 -2.34
C GLY A 93 9.78 -4.12 -0.91
N ALA A 94 10.43 -3.35 -0.06
CA ALA A 94 10.61 -3.71 1.34
C ALA A 94 9.38 -3.39 2.19
N LEU A 95 8.99 -4.33 3.06
CA LEU A 95 8.09 -4.07 4.17
C LEU A 95 8.89 -3.94 5.47
N GLN A 96 8.49 -3.02 6.33
CA GLN A 96 8.95 -2.92 7.71
C GLN A 96 7.72 -2.90 8.62
N ALA A 97 7.66 -3.80 9.60
CA ALA A 97 6.49 -3.99 10.46
C ALA A 97 5.17 -4.14 9.66
N GLY A 98 5.24 -4.82 8.52
CA GLY A 98 4.13 -5.06 7.60
C GLY A 98 3.73 -3.89 6.71
N LYS A 99 4.43 -2.75 6.76
CA LYS A 99 4.14 -1.52 6.00
C LYS A 99 5.19 -1.23 4.95
N ALA A 100 4.81 -0.64 3.82
CA ALA A 100 5.77 -0.23 2.79
C ALA A 100 6.80 0.78 3.32
N GLU A 101 8.08 0.52 3.07
CA GLU A 101 9.20 1.33 3.55
C GLU A 101 10.34 1.36 2.52
N GLY A 102 10.99 2.52 2.36
CA GLY A 102 12.11 2.67 1.44
C GLY A 102 11.66 2.68 -0.02
N LYS A 103 12.41 2.06 -0.93
CA LYS A 103 12.06 2.05 -2.36
C LYS A 103 11.05 0.95 -2.66
N GLY A 104 10.01 1.27 -3.43
CA GLY A 104 9.05 0.27 -3.87
C GLY A 104 8.18 0.73 -5.03
N ARG A 105 7.33 -0.19 -5.49
CA ARG A 105 6.31 0.04 -6.51
C ARG A 105 4.97 -0.53 -6.07
N LEU A 106 3.97 0.32 -5.91
CA LEU A 106 2.56 -0.07 -5.73
C LEU A 106 1.83 0.04 -7.07
N SER A 107 1.03 -0.96 -7.40
CA SER A 107 0.24 -1.01 -8.63
C SER A 107 -1.18 -1.44 -8.32
N HIS A 108 -2.14 -0.61 -8.71
CA HIS A 108 -3.57 -0.85 -8.53
C HIS A 108 -4.16 -1.37 -9.83
N TYR A 109 -4.88 -2.48 -9.75
CA TYR A 109 -5.55 -3.11 -10.88
C TYR A 109 -7.05 -3.19 -10.66
N GLU A 110 -7.80 -2.97 -11.74
CA GLU A 110 -9.25 -3.19 -11.78
C GLU A 110 -9.59 -4.06 -12.98
N GLY A 111 -10.20 -5.22 -12.74
CA GLY A 111 -10.46 -6.20 -13.82
C GLY A 111 -9.20 -6.56 -14.63
N GLY A 112 -8.05 -6.65 -13.96
CA GLY A 112 -6.75 -6.94 -14.57
C GLY A 112 -6.06 -5.78 -15.28
N ARG A 113 -6.64 -4.57 -15.31
CA ARG A 113 -6.04 -3.39 -15.93
C ARG A 113 -5.39 -2.50 -14.89
N LEU A 114 -4.15 -2.07 -15.14
CA LEU A 114 -3.46 -1.09 -14.31
C LEU A 114 -4.20 0.26 -14.36
N VAL A 115 -4.64 0.76 -13.22
CA VAL A 115 -5.34 2.06 -13.11
C VAL A 115 -4.48 3.14 -12.45
N VAL A 116 -3.63 2.75 -11.50
CA VAL A 116 -2.70 3.65 -10.79
C VAL A 116 -1.39 2.91 -10.54
N GLN A 117 -0.26 3.60 -10.68
CA GLN A 117 1.04 3.11 -10.27
C GLN A 117 1.81 4.20 -9.50
N GLU A 118 2.45 3.79 -8.42
CA GLU A 118 3.26 4.63 -7.54
C GLU A 118 4.63 3.96 -7.39
N GLU A 119 5.68 4.54 -7.96
CA GLU A 119 7.03 3.99 -7.93
C GLU A 119 8.00 5.02 -7.36
N GLY A 120 8.65 4.68 -6.25
CA GLY A 120 9.55 5.61 -5.57
C GLY A 120 9.73 5.30 -4.10
N ALA A 121 9.83 6.35 -3.29
CA ALA A 121 10.07 6.28 -1.86
C ALA A 121 8.77 6.15 -1.07
N TYR A 122 8.80 5.29 -0.06
CA TYR A 122 7.75 5.01 0.90
C TYR A 122 8.28 5.18 2.32
N HIS A 123 7.41 5.62 3.20
CA HIS A 123 7.65 5.65 4.64
C HIS A 123 6.35 5.39 5.39
N ASP A 124 6.34 4.41 6.28
CA ASP A 124 5.15 4.06 7.08
C ASP A 124 3.88 3.86 6.21
N ASP A 125 4.00 3.08 5.13
CA ASP A 125 2.92 2.82 4.16
C ASP A 125 2.48 4.02 3.31
N ARG A 126 3.21 5.14 3.36
CA ARG A 126 2.89 6.35 2.59
C ARG A 126 3.91 6.55 1.48
N PHE A 127 3.43 6.75 0.26
CA PHE A 127 4.25 7.25 -0.83
C PHE A 127 4.71 8.69 -0.54
N THR A 128 6.02 8.93 -0.57
CA THR A 128 6.61 10.24 -0.25
C THR A 128 7.21 10.94 -1.46
N GLY A 129 7.30 10.25 -2.60
CA GLY A 129 7.76 10.85 -3.85
C GLY A 129 8.39 9.85 -4.81
N GLY A 130 8.49 10.26 -6.07
CA GLY A 130 8.88 9.41 -7.19
C GLY A 130 7.93 9.62 -8.35
N ARG A 131 7.64 8.55 -9.09
CA ARG A 131 6.77 8.54 -10.26
C ARG A 131 5.37 8.02 -9.91
N PHE A 132 4.36 8.85 -10.14
CA PHE A 132 2.94 8.53 -10.00
C PHE A 132 2.30 8.54 -11.38
N MET A 133 1.49 7.52 -11.71
CA MET A 133 0.88 7.38 -13.03
C MET A 133 -0.60 6.99 -12.96
N ILE A 134 -1.41 7.61 -13.82
CA ILE A 134 -2.78 7.17 -14.12
C ILE A 134 -2.85 6.92 -15.63
N PRO A 135 -2.62 5.68 -16.11
CA PRO A 135 -2.51 5.39 -17.54
C PRO A 135 -3.77 5.77 -18.33
N GLY A 136 -4.96 5.51 -17.78
CA GLY A 136 -6.23 5.83 -18.45
C GLY A 136 -6.50 7.33 -18.63
N ALA A 137 -5.81 8.18 -17.87
CA ALA A 137 -5.87 9.63 -17.98
C ALA A 137 -4.66 10.22 -18.73
N GLY A 138 -3.75 9.39 -19.24
CA GLY A 138 -2.50 9.85 -19.86
C GLY A 138 -1.65 10.72 -18.92
N LEU A 139 -1.77 10.50 -17.61
CA LEU A 139 -1.17 11.34 -16.57
C LEU A 139 0.06 10.68 -15.95
N VAL A 140 1.14 11.44 -15.86
CA VAL A 140 2.38 11.08 -15.17
C VAL A 140 2.82 12.27 -14.33
N TYR A 141 3.08 12.04 -13.05
CA TYR A 141 3.70 13.01 -12.15
C TYR A 141 5.01 12.46 -11.62
N GLU A 142 6.06 13.28 -11.61
CA GLU A 142 7.35 12.98 -10.99
C GLU A 142 7.71 14.08 -10.01
N GLY A 143 7.89 13.74 -8.73
CA GLY A 143 8.21 14.74 -7.71
C GLY A 143 7.95 14.27 -6.29
N GLY A 144 7.96 15.21 -5.34
CA GLY A 144 7.64 14.93 -3.95
C GLY A 144 6.14 14.72 -3.71
N TRP A 145 5.82 14.02 -2.63
CA TRP A 145 4.45 13.68 -2.26
C TRP A 145 4.23 13.85 -0.76
N PHE A 146 3.14 14.50 -0.36
CA PHE A 146 2.80 14.73 1.05
C PHE A 146 1.28 14.80 1.22
N LEU A 147 0.76 14.22 2.32
CA LEU A 147 -0.67 14.21 2.67
C LEU A 147 -1.60 13.92 1.47
N SER A 148 -1.29 12.86 0.72
CA SER A 148 -2.07 12.39 -0.43
C SER A 148 -2.03 13.25 -1.69
N GLY A 149 -1.02 14.09 -1.88
CA GLY A 149 -0.82 14.75 -3.16
C GLY A 149 0.60 15.25 -3.44
N PRO A 150 0.84 15.71 -4.68
CA PRO A 150 2.05 16.43 -5.08
C PRO A 150 2.49 17.50 -4.07
N HIS A 151 3.78 17.51 -3.71
CA HIS A 151 4.34 18.51 -2.81
C HIS A 151 5.83 18.72 -3.07
N GLY A 152 6.29 19.97 -2.99
CA GLY A 152 7.66 20.34 -3.36
C GLY A 152 7.85 20.41 -4.86
N GLU A 153 9.09 20.33 -5.33
CA GLU A 153 9.38 20.36 -6.77
C GLU A 153 8.81 19.13 -7.47
N GLY A 154 8.19 19.34 -8.62
CA GLY A 154 7.68 18.24 -9.43
C GLY A 154 7.22 18.63 -10.83
N ARG A 155 7.07 17.60 -11.66
CA ARG A 155 6.72 17.66 -13.07
C ARG A 155 5.48 16.81 -13.33
N LEU A 156 4.41 17.44 -13.77
CA LEU A 156 3.22 16.78 -14.29
C LEU A 156 3.24 16.79 -15.81
N GLU A 157 3.04 15.63 -16.41
CA GLU A 157 2.74 15.46 -17.83
C GLU A 157 1.33 14.87 -17.98
N VAL A 158 0.49 15.52 -18.77
CA VAL A 158 -0.89 15.07 -19.02
C VAL A 158 -1.35 15.52 -20.40
N ASP A 159 -1.81 14.57 -21.22
CA ASP A 159 -2.24 14.80 -22.61
C ASP A 159 -1.21 15.61 -23.44
N GLY A 160 0.09 15.31 -23.30
CA GLY A 160 1.17 16.01 -24.00
C GLY A 160 1.47 17.43 -23.51
N ARG A 161 0.82 17.88 -22.44
CA ARG A 161 1.12 19.15 -21.76
C ARG A 161 1.99 18.88 -20.55
N VAL A 162 2.91 19.81 -20.28
CA VAL A 162 3.86 19.72 -19.16
C VAL A 162 3.65 20.89 -18.22
N PHE A 163 3.59 20.61 -16.93
CA PHE A 163 3.49 21.59 -15.86
C PHE A 163 4.55 21.27 -14.80
N GLU A 164 5.49 22.19 -14.62
CA GLU A 164 6.64 22.03 -13.73
C GLU A 164 6.69 23.18 -12.73
N GLY A 165 7.13 22.86 -11.51
CA GLY A 165 7.41 23.85 -10.47
C GLY A 165 7.14 23.31 -9.08
N LYS A 166 6.97 24.24 -8.14
CA LYS A 166 6.70 23.92 -6.74
C LYS A 166 5.22 23.65 -6.51
N TRP A 167 4.91 22.40 -6.17
CA TRP A 167 3.60 21.93 -5.76
C TRP A 167 3.40 22.11 -4.25
N GLU A 168 2.20 22.49 -3.85
CA GLU A 168 1.81 22.55 -2.46
C GLU A 168 0.49 21.80 -2.27
N LEU A 169 0.56 20.60 -1.69
CA LEU A 169 -0.60 19.80 -1.28
C LEU A 169 -1.59 19.56 -2.43
N GLY A 170 -1.03 19.15 -3.57
CA GLY A 170 -1.75 18.82 -4.80
C GLY A 170 -2.01 19.99 -5.75
N CYS A 171 -1.54 21.19 -5.44
CA CYS A 171 -1.79 22.40 -6.21
C CYS A 171 -0.49 23.01 -6.76
N LEU A 172 -0.49 23.38 -8.04
CA LEU A 172 0.56 24.16 -8.69
C LEU A 172 -0.04 25.46 -9.25
N ARG A 173 0.55 26.61 -8.91
CA ARG A 173 0.14 27.90 -9.46
C ARG A 173 0.70 28.07 -10.87
N SER A 174 -0.16 28.38 -11.84
CA SER A 174 0.22 28.68 -13.22
C SER A 174 -0.46 29.98 -13.67
N GLY A 175 0.27 31.09 -13.59
CA GLY A 175 -0.29 32.43 -13.79
C GLY A 175 -1.44 32.70 -12.79
N ASP A 176 -2.63 32.96 -13.32
CA ASP A 176 -3.84 33.18 -12.51
C ASP A 176 -4.65 31.92 -12.20
N ALA A 177 -4.22 30.76 -12.71
CA ALA A 177 -4.91 29.49 -12.57
C ALA A 177 -4.19 28.52 -11.64
N TRP A 178 -4.94 27.50 -11.21
CA TRP A 178 -4.43 26.36 -10.45
C TRP A 178 -4.46 25.10 -11.30
N ILE A 179 -3.35 24.37 -11.29
CA ILE A 179 -3.25 23.00 -11.80
C ILE A 179 -3.32 22.05 -10.60
N ALA A 180 -4.26 21.11 -10.64
CA ALA A 180 -4.44 20.09 -9.61
C ALA A 180 -5.07 18.83 -10.22
N PHE A 181 -4.66 17.64 -9.76
CA PHE A 181 -5.21 16.35 -10.22
C PHE A 181 -5.62 15.40 -9.09
N THR A 182 -5.13 15.61 -7.87
CA THR A 182 -5.55 14.83 -6.68
C THR A 182 -6.69 15.49 -5.90
N ARG A 183 -7.08 16.72 -6.28
CA ARG A 183 -8.15 17.50 -5.64
C ARG A 183 -8.74 18.53 -6.62
N PRO A 184 -9.95 19.08 -6.36
CA PRO A 184 -10.53 20.10 -7.22
C PRO A 184 -9.71 21.41 -7.18
N PRO A 185 -9.38 22.04 -8.32
CA PRO A 185 -8.57 23.26 -8.38
C PRO A 185 -9.12 24.43 -7.54
N LYS A 186 -10.44 24.57 -7.44
CA LYS A 186 -11.11 25.59 -6.61
C LYS A 186 -10.77 25.51 -5.11
N THR A 187 -10.21 24.39 -4.66
CA THR A 187 -9.82 24.19 -3.27
C THR A 187 -8.38 24.63 -2.99
N CYS A 188 -7.62 25.00 -4.02
CA CYS A 188 -6.23 25.47 -3.90
C CYS A 188 -6.11 26.90 -3.35
N ASP A 189 -7.19 27.69 -3.39
CA ASP A 189 -7.22 29.03 -2.79
C ASP A 189 -7.38 29.00 -1.26
N SER A 190 -7.81 27.86 -0.71
CA SER A 190 -7.90 27.67 0.74
C SER A 190 -6.57 27.18 1.28
N PRO A 191 -6.02 27.77 2.35
CA PRO A 191 -4.90 27.16 3.05
C PRO A 191 -5.31 25.74 3.44
N ALA A 192 -4.45 24.77 3.11
CA ALA A 192 -4.70 23.40 3.49
C ALA A 192 -4.81 23.31 5.02
N THR A 193 -5.89 22.70 5.49
CA THR A 193 -6.09 22.38 6.91
C THR A 193 -5.45 21.04 7.23
#